data_AF-A0A4Z0HB42-F1
#
_entry.id   AF-A0A4Z0HB42-F1
#
_cell.length_a   1.000
_cell.length_b   1.000
_cell.length_c   1.000
_cell.angle_alpha   90.00
_cell.angle_beta   90.00
_cell.angle_gamma   90.00
#
_symmetry.space_group_name_H-M   'P 1'
#
loop_
_entity.id
_entity.type
_entity.pdbx_description
1 polymer ?
#
loop_
_entity_poly.entity_id
_entity_poly.type
_entity_poly.pdbx_seq_one_letter_code
_entity_poly.pdbx_strand_id
1 'polypeptide(L)'
;MARWGLIAETSERWGEGRSWTATVLGYAEGTRESALRELERHARERIPAPGRRTPRVRFFRQEDGFLMIVREGIQTRYTVAELLYDSEAPPPEPEVPLDADGVPVTPSWLRRGDLP
;
A
#
# COMPACT_ATOMS: atom_id res chain seq x y z
N MET A 1 -9.82 -10.60 -1.91
CA MET A 1 -8.72 -10.53 -2.92
C MET A 1 -7.44 -10.25 -2.16
N ALA A 2 -6.27 -10.58 -2.72
CA ALA A 2 -5.02 -10.19 -2.08
C ALA A 2 -4.89 -8.66 -2.11
N ARG A 3 -4.52 -8.07 -0.97
CA ARG A 3 -4.24 -6.64 -0.84
C ARG A 3 -2.73 -6.45 -0.80
N TRP A 4 -2.22 -5.51 -1.59
CA TRP A 4 -0.79 -5.25 -1.73
C TRP A 4 -0.46 -3.87 -1.18
N GLY A 5 0.51 -3.80 -0.29
CA GLY A 5 1.13 -2.55 0.14
C GLY A 5 2.11 -2.03 -0.92
N LEU A 6 2.04 -0.73 -1.18
CA LEU A 6 2.95 -0.01 -2.05
C LEU A 6 3.96 0.72 -1.17
N ILE A 7 5.20 0.29 -1.14
CA ILE A 7 6.17 0.73 -0.14
C ILE A 7 7.25 1.58 -0.80
N ALA A 8 7.65 2.67 -0.14
CA ALA A 8 8.85 3.42 -0.46
C ALA A 8 9.83 3.38 0.73
N GLU A 9 11.05 2.93 0.47
CA GLU A 9 12.17 3.01 1.41
C GLU A 9 13.14 4.07 0.91
N THR A 10 13.30 5.17 1.64
CA THR A 10 14.22 6.26 1.25
C THR A 10 15.41 6.30 2.21
N SER A 11 16.62 6.47 1.64
CA SER A 11 17.81 6.74 2.43
C SER A 11 17.79 8.18 2.96
N GLU A 12 17.81 8.38 4.27
CA GLU A 12 17.73 9.72 4.88
C GLU A 12 19.10 10.31 5.22
N ARG A 13 20.13 9.47 5.42
CA ARG A 13 21.49 9.90 5.78
C ARG A 13 22.58 9.25 4.95
N TRP A 14 23.65 10.02 4.76
CA TRP A 14 24.90 9.59 4.17
C TRP A 14 25.91 9.11 5.23
N GLY A 15 26.84 8.25 4.81
CA GLY A 15 27.94 7.79 5.66
C GLY A 15 27.58 6.64 6.60
N GLU A 16 28.37 6.48 7.67
CA GLU A 16 28.34 5.36 8.64
C GLU A 16 27.07 5.29 9.51
N GLY A 17 26.05 6.11 9.21
CA GLY A 17 24.74 6.13 9.86
C GLY A 17 23.57 6.16 8.87
N ARG A 18 23.67 5.44 7.74
CA ARG A 18 22.59 5.34 6.75
C ARG A 18 21.35 4.69 7.37
N SER A 19 20.36 5.53 7.72
CA SER A 19 19.01 5.09 8.07
C SER A 19 18.14 4.97 6.82
N TRP A 20 17.20 4.02 6.89
CA TRP A 20 16.15 3.82 5.91
C TRP A 20 14.82 4.09 6.58
N THR A 21 14.00 4.93 5.96
CA THR A 21 12.62 5.15 6.37
C THR A 21 11.70 4.50 5.36
N ALA A 22 10.86 3.59 5.83
CA ALA A 22 9.80 2.98 5.06
C ALA A 22 8.51 3.79 5.18
N THR A 23 7.79 3.94 4.08
CA THR A 23 6.47 4.58 4.04
C THR A 23 5.56 3.78 3.14
N VAL A 24 4.35 3.47 3.62
CA VAL A 24 3.28 2.91 2.79
C VAL A 24 2.64 4.04 2.01
N LEU A 25 2.82 4.02 0.69
CA LEU A 25 2.30 5.01 -0.25
C LEU A 25 0.80 4.83 -0.53
N GLY A 26 0.30 3.62 -0.31
CA GLY A 26 -1.07 3.23 -0.59
C GLY A 26 -1.20 1.72 -0.67
N TYR A 27 -2.37 1.27 -1.13
CA TYR A 27 -2.70 -0.13 -1.30
C TYR A 27 -3.28 -0.38 -2.69
N ALA A 28 -3.02 -1.56 -3.22
CA ALA A 28 -3.62 -2.05 -4.46
C ALA A 28 -4.35 -3.36 -4.19
N GLU A 29 -5.53 -3.53 -4.78
CA GLU A 29 -6.30 -4.78 -4.72
C GLU A 29 -6.01 -5.66 -5.95
N GLY A 30 -6.01 -6.98 -5.76
CA GLY A 30 -5.95 -7.95 -6.86
C GLY A 30 -4.57 -8.57 -7.05
N THR A 31 -4.04 -8.52 -8.28
CA THR A 31 -2.79 -9.23 -8.64
C THR A 31 -1.53 -8.39 -8.38
N ARG A 32 -0.41 -9.09 -8.22
CA ARG A 32 0.93 -8.48 -8.08
C ARG A 32 1.27 -7.54 -9.24
N GLU A 33 0.88 -7.88 -10.46
CA GLU A 33 1.14 -7.07 -11.66
C GLU A 33 0.34 -5.76 -11.64
N SER A 34 -0.91 -5.78 -11.14
CA SER A 34 -1.69 -4.57 -10.93
C SER A 34 -1.05 -3.68 -9.87
N ALA A 35 -0.60 -4.26 -8.76
CA ALA A 35 0.13 -3.54 -7.72
C ALA A 35 1.43 -2.91 -8.26
N LEU A 36 2.20 -3.64 -9.09
CA LEU A 36 3.42 -3.10 -9.72
C LEU A 36 3.13 -1.94 -10.67
N ARG A 37 2.05 -2.00 -11.46
CA ARG A 37 1.63 -0.88 -12.32
C ARG A 37 1.28 0.35 -11.50
N GLU A 38 0.59 0.15 -10.38
CA GLU A 38 0.23 1.22 -9.47
C GLU A 38 1.45 1.82 -8.76
N LEU A 39 2.36 0.98 -8.30
CA LEU A 39 3.64 1.41 -7.74
C LEU A 39 4.46 2.21 -8.75
N GLU A 40 4.49 1.81 -10.03
CA GLU A 40 5.20 2.56 -11.08
C GLU A 40 4.65 3.98 -11.23
N ARG A 41 3.32 4.14 -11.21
CA ARG A 41 2.67 5.44 -11.26
C ARG A 41 3.12 6.32 -10.08
N HIS A 42 3.03 5.80 -8.85
CA HIS A 42 3.45 6.52 -7.65
C HIS A 42 4.95 6.86 -7.62
N ALA A 43 5.80 5.98 -8.16
CA ALA A 43 7.23 6.22 -8.24
C ALA A 43 7.55 7.33 -9.27
N ARG A 44 6.86 7.34 -10.41
CA ARG A 44 7.02 8.37 -11.46
C ARG A 44 6.56 9.75 -11.03
N GLU A 45 5.48 9.83 -10.25
CA GLU A 45 4.99 11.10 -9.67
C GLU A 45 6.02 11.76 -8.75
N ARG A 46 6.93 10.98 -8.15
CA ARG A 46 8.00 11.47 -7.27
C ARG A 46 9.27 11.89 -8.02
N ILE A 47 9.33 11.70 -9.34
CA ILE A 47 10.47 12.16 -10.13
C ILE A 47 10.46 13.70 -10.13
N PRO A 48 11.54 14.36 -9.63
CA PRO A 48 11.62 15.81 -9.63
C PRO A 48 11.45 16.39 -11.04
N ALA A 49 10.65 17.44 -11.16
CA ALA A 49 10.45 18.13 -12.43
C ALA A 49 11.79 18.66 -13.00
N PRO A 50 11.99 18.60 -14.33
CA PRO A 50 13.19 19.11 -14.96
C PRO A 50 13.30 20.63 -14.78
N GLY A 51 14.49 21.10 -14.45
CA GLY A 51 14.79 22.50 -14.19
C GLY A 51 16.29 22.74 -14.15
N ARG A 52 16.69 24.02 -14.12
CA ARG A 52 18.10 24.43 -14.27
C ARG A 52 19.06 23.85 -13.21
N ARG A 53 18.56 23.40 -12.07
CA ARG A 53 19.34 22.82 -10.95
C ARG A 53 18.83 21.44 -10.50
N THR A 54 18.04 20.75 -11.31
CA THR A 54 17.53 19.43 -10.95
C THR A 54 18.68 18.41 -11.01
N PRO A 55 18.91 17.61 -9.96
CA PRO A 55 19.97 16.60 -9.97
C PRO A 55 19.66 15.46 -10.97
N ARG A 56 20.68 14.70 -11.36
CA ARG A 56 20.53 13.60 -12.32
C ARG A 56 19.75 12.43 -11.70
N VAL A 57 18.50 12.26 -12.14
CA VAL A 57 17.67 11.13 -11.77
C VAL A 57 17.94 9.91 -12.66
N ARG A 58 18.04 8.73 -12.07
CA ARG A 58 18.08 7.43 -12.74
C ARG A 58 17.00 6.55 -12.13
N PHE A 59 16.13 5.99 -12.97
CA PHE A 59 14.99 5.18 -12.55
C PHE A 59 15.09 3.80 -13.19
N PHE A 60 15.15 2.75 -12.38
CA PHE A 60 15.36 1.36 -12.80
C PHE A 60 14.18 0.50 -12.40
N ARG A 61 13.88 -0.52 -13.21
CA ARG A 61 12.91 -1.57 -12.89
C ARG A 61 13.61 -2.76 -12.25
N GLN A 62 12.96 -3.36 -11.26
CA GLN A 62 13.35 -4.59 -10.57
C GLN A 62 12.19 -5.60 -10.64
N GLU A 63 12.40 -6.80 -10.12
CA GLU A 63 11.36 -7.85 -10.09
C GLU A 63 10.12 -7.41 -9.29
N ASP A 64 10.31 -6.99 -8.04
CA ASP A 64 9.24 -6.58 -7.10
C ASP A 64 9.05 -5.05 -7.00
N GLY A 65 9.59 -4.28 -7.96
CA GLY A 65 9.35 -2.84 -7.98
C GLY A 65 10.41 -2.03 -8.73
N PHE A 66 10.90 -0.96 -8.11
CA PHE A 66 11.69 0.06 -8.79
C PHE A 66 12.77 0.68 -7.88
N LEU A 67 13.87 1.13 -8.49
CA LEU A 67 14.92 1.88 -7.80
C LEU A 67 15.08 3.26 -8.44
N MET A 68 14.99 4.31 -7.63
CA MET A 68 15.28 5.68 -8.05
C MET A 68 16.55 6.19 -7.37
N ILE A 69 17.48 6.73 -8.15
CA ILE A 69 18.69 7.41 -7.67
C ILE A 69 18.62 8.86 -8.15
N VAL A 70 18.47 9.82 -7.24
CA VAL A 70 18.28 11.24 -7.56
C VAL A 70 19.62 11.98 -7.69
N ARG A 71 20.59 11.59 -6.87
CA ARG A 71 22.02 11.88 -6.99
C ARG A 71 22.75 10.74 -6.29
N GLU A 72 24.08 10.69 -6.35
CA GLU A 72 24.82 9.68 -5.59
C GLU A 72 24.33 9.68 -4.13
N GLY A 73 24.26 8.51 -3.48
CA GLY A 73 23.82 8.30 -2.09
C GLY A 73 22.45 8.82 -1.66
N ILE A 74 21.62 9.32 -2.57
CA ILE A 74 20.19 9.54 -2.33
C ILE A 74 19.41 8.58 -3.23
N GLN A 75 18.87 7.54 -2.61
CA GLN A 75 18.08 6.53 -3.30
C GLN A 75 16.75 6.27 -2.60
N THR A 76 15.76 5.93 -3.40
CA THR A 76 14.46 5.42 -2.95
C THR A 76 14.21 4.10 -3.63
N ARG A 77 13.98 3.06 -2.83
CA ARG A 77 13.50 1.77 -3.30
C ARG A 77 11.98 1.74 -3.19
N TYR A 78 11.33 1.31 -4.25
CA TYR A 78 9.90 1.11 -4.31
C TYR A 78 9.65 -0.39 -4.41
N THR A 79 8.83 -0.95 -3.53
CA THR A 79 8.50 -2.38 -3.52
C THR A 79 7.00 -2.59 -3.38
N VAL A 80 6.51 -3.71 -3.93
CA VAL A 80 5.18 -4.25 -3.60
C VAL A 80 5.34 -5.37 -2.57
N ALA A 81 4.42 -5.46 -1.62
CA ALA A 81 4.37 -6.58 -0.68
C ALA A 81 2.90 -6.93 -0.39
N GLU A 82 2.59 -8.21 -0.29
CA GLU A 82 1.25 -8.63 0.13
C GLU A 82 1.01 -8.25 1.60
N LEU A 83 -0.13 -7.63 1.89
CA LEU A 83 -0.55 -7.28 3.24
C LEU A 83 -1.16 -8.51 3.91
N LEU A 84 -0.42 -9.09 4.84
CA LEU A 84 -0.85 -10.29 5.57
C LEU A 84 -1.59 -9.97 6.87
N TYR A 85 -1.32 -8.81 7.47
CA TYR A 85 -1.90 -8.40 8.74
C TYR A 85 -1.93 -6.87 8.85
N ASP A 86 -3.04 -6.34 9.35
CA ASP A 86 -3.23 -4.93 9.68
C ASP A 86 -3.95 -4.86 11.03
N SER A 87 -3.27 -4.31 12.03
CA SER A 87 -3.80 -4.23 13.40
C SER A 87 -4.96 -3.25 13.54
N GLU A 88 -5.11 -2.33 12.59
CA GLU A 88 -6.18 -1.33 12.56
C GLU A 88 -7.26 -1.68 11.52
N ALA A 89 -7.18 -2.86 10.89
CA ALA A 89 -8.23 -3.29 9.98
C ALA A 89 -9.57 -3.38 10.71
N PRO A 90 -10.66 -2.87 10.11
CA PRO A 90 -11.98 -3.03 10.70
C PRO A 90 -12.28 -4.53 10.87
N PRO A 91 -12.96 -4.91 11.96
CA PRO A 91 -13.37 -6.29 12.14
C PRO A 91 -14.20 -6.72 10.92
N PRO A 92 -14.06 -7.99 10.47
CA PRO A 92 -14.87 -8.49 9.36
C PRO A 92 -16.36 -8.26 9.68
N GLU A 93 -17.11 -7.73 8.72
CA GLU A 93 -18.55 -7.56 8.88
C GLU A 93 -19.18 -8.93 9.18
N PRO A 94 -20.04 -9.04 10.21
CA PRO A 94 -20.68 -10.30 10.52
C PRO A 94 -21.54 -10.74 9.32
N GLU A 95 -21.22 -11.91 8.75
CA GLU A 95 -22.06 -12.56 7.74
C GLU A 95 -23.41 -12.90 8.40
N VAL A 96 -24.38 -12.01 8.25
CA VAL A 96 -25.76 -12.29 8.66
C VAL A 96 -26.34 -13.30 7.68
N PRO A 97 -26.77 -14.50 8.13
CA PRO A 97 -27.45 -15.42 7.25
C PRO A 97 -28.70 -14.73 6.72
N LEU A 98 -28.79 -14.60 5.41
CA LEU A 98 -29.94 -14.05 4.71
C LEU A 98 -30.85 -15.21 4.28
N ASP A 99 -32.16 -14.99 4.28
CA ASP A 99 -33.13 -15.91 3.72
C ASP A 99 -33.15 -15.83 2.18
N ALA A 100 -34.04 -16.61 1.54
CA ALA A 100 -34.16 -16.66 0.08
C ALA A 100 -34.52 -15.30 -0.56
N ASP A 101 -35.05 -14.36 0.23
CA ASP A 101 -35.47 -13.03 -0.19
C ASP A 101 -34.43 -11.96 0.17
N GLY A 102 -33.26 -12.35 0.71
CA GLY A 102 -32.17 -11.44 1.05
C GLY A 102 -32.35 -10.71 2.38
N VAL A 103 -33.31 -11.13 3.21
CA VAL A 103 -33.59 -10.55 4.53
C VAL A 103 -32.82 -11.34 5.60
N PRO A 104 -32.21 -10.69 6.61
CA PRO A 104 -31.56 -11.42 7.70
C PRO A 104 -32.52 -12.40 8.38
N VAL A 105 -32.16 -13.70 8.37
CA VAL A 105 -32.93 -14.80 8.97
C VAL A 105 -33.24 -14.54 10.44
N THR A 106 -32.36 -13.81 11.12
CA THR A 106 -32.63 -13.27 12.46
C THR A 106 -32.41 -11.76 12.44
N PRO A 107 -33.48 -10.97 12.36
CA PRO A 107 -33.35 -9.53 12.42
C PRO A 107 -32.85 -9.08 13.79
N SER A 108 -31.95 -8.09 13.82
CA SER A 108 -31.33 -7.58 15.05
C SER A 108 -32.33 -7.03 16.07
N TRP A 109 -33.54 -6.64 15.63
CA TRP A 109 -34.64 -6.19 16.49
C TRP A 109 -35.37 -7.32 17.24
N LEU A 110 -35.18 -8.59 16.86
CA LEU A 110 -35.75 -9.76 17.55
C LEU A 110 -34.87 -10.24 18.73
N ARG A 111 -33.67 -9.68 18.91
CA ARG A 111 -32.75 -9.95 20.04
C ARG A 111 -33.01 -9.05 21.26
N ARG A 112 -34.11 -8.31 21.27
CA ARG A 112 -34.52 -7.45 22.38
C ARG A 112 -35.15 -8.30 23.49
N GLY A 113 -34.36 -8.64 24.50
CA GLY A 113 -34.78 -9.35 25.72
C GLY A 113 -35.50 -8.46 26.74
N ASP A 114 -35.97 -7.29 26.34
CA ASP A 114 -36.64 -6.26 27.15
C ASP A 114 -38.17 -6.26 27.01
N LEU A 115 -38.76 -7.32 26.45
CA LEU A 115 -40.21 -7.56 26.55
C LEU A 115 -40.52 -8.40 27.81
N PRO A 116 -41.33 -7.87 28.76
CA PRO A 116 -41.71 -8.56 30.00
C PRO A 116 -42.67 -9.74 29.78
#